data_AF-A0A2V3ZLY6-F1
#
_entry.id   AF-A0A2V3ZLY6-F1
#
_cell.length_a   1.000
_cell.length_b   1.000
_cell.length_c   1.000
_cell.angle_alpha   90.00
_cell.angle_beta   90.00
_cell.angle_gamma   90.00
#
_symmetry.space_group_name_H-M   'P 1'
#
loop_
_entity.id
_entity.type
_entity.pdbx_description
1 polymer ?
#
loop_
_entity_poly.entity_id
_entity_poly.type
_entity_poly.pdbx_seq_one_letter_code
_entity_poly.pdbx_strand_id
1 'polypeptide(L)'
;MLPPNTNTEAVFLKPRAQFKLAAFNVRTLMQVGQQIGLAMSLESLNIDVCCLSETRIQDSGEVLQIRFPYVASKSLFYVRLSGDPVASSSGLAGVGVALSARAEAALVE
;
A
#
# COMPACT_ATOMS: atom_id res chain seq x y z
N MET A 1 39.94 -14.33 -33.57
CA MET A 1 39.08 -14.75 -32.44
C MET A 1 38.06 -13.65 -32.20
N LEU A 2 36.78 -13.93 -32.45
CA LEU A 2 35.67 -13.03 -32.07
C LEU A 2 35.43 -13.16 -30.55
N PRO A 3 34.96 -12.10 -29.86
CA PRO A 3 34.65 -12.19 -28.44
C PRO A 3 33.50 -13.18 -28.22
N PRO A 4 33.45 -13.86 -27.05
CA PRO A 4 32.31 -14.69 -26.71
C PRO A 4 31.06 -13.80 -26.70
N ASN A 5 30.00 -14.23 -27.39
CA ASN A 5 28.70 -13.61 -27.18
C ASN A 5 28.33 -13.84 -25.72
N THR A 6 28.16 -12.76 -24.97
CA THR A 6 27.53 -12.82 -23.66
C THR A 6 26.05 -12.57 -23.92
N ASN A 7 25.33 -13.62 -24.30
CA ASN A 7 23.87 -13.60 -24.28
C ASN A 7 23.44 -13.49 -22.82
N THR A 8 23.38 -12.26 -22.32
CA THR A 8 22.70 -11.94 -21.07
C THR A 8 21.21 -12.11 -21.32
N GLU A 9 20.73 -13.35 -21.25
CA GLU A 9 19.30 -13.60 -21.20
C GLU A 9 18.78 -12.88 -19.96
N ALA A 10 17.87 -11.92 -20.17
CA ALA A 10 17.22 -11.24 -19.07
C ALA A 10 16.53 -12.31 -18.22
N VAL A 11 16.99 -12.47 -16.98
CA VAL A 11 16.36 -13.36 -16.02
C VAL A 11 15.01 -12.73 -15.66
N PHE A 12 13.97 -13.14 -16.37
CA PHE A 12 12.61 -12.74 -16.05
C PHE A 12 12.22 -13.39 -14.73
N LEU A 13 12.11 -12.58 -13.69
CA LEU A 13 11.55 -13.01 -12.41
C LEU A 13 10.10 -13.46 -12.66
N LYS A 14 9.81 -14.73 -12.39
CA LYS A 14 8.44 -15.23 -12.43
C LYS A 14 7.69 -14.68 -11.22
N PRO A 15 6.54 -13.98 -11.40
CA PRO A 15 5.75 -13.51 -10.29
C PRO A 15 5.28 -14.70 -9.42
N ARG A 16 5.50 -14.64 -8.10
CA ARG A 16 5.00 -15.66 -7.16
C ARG A 16 3.48 -15.63 -7.03
N ALA A 17 2.90 -14.44 -7.14
CA ALA A 17 1.46 -14.20 -7.09
C ALA A 17 1.09 -12.95 -7.91
N GLN A 18 -0.16 -12.88 -8.35
CA GLN A 18 -0.75 -11.68 -8.94
C GLN A 18 -1.52 -10.89 -7.88
N PHE A 19 -1.33 -9.56 -7.94
CA PHE A 19 -1.97 -8.57 -7.08
C PHE A 19 -2.55 -7.44 -7.92
N LYS A 20 -3.73 -6.94 -7.56
CA LYS A 20 -4.32 -5.74 -8.15
C LYS A 20 -3.78 -4.50 -7.45
N LEU A 21 -3.24 -3.56 -8.22
CA LEU A 21 -2.69 -2.31 -7.73
C LEU A 21 -3.64 -1.14 -8.03
N ALA A 22 -3.72 -0.18 -7.10
CA ALA A 22 -4.34 1.11 -7.33
C ALA A 22 -3.53 2.23 -6.70
N ALA A 23 -3.85 3.48 -7.07
CA ALA A 23 -3.36 4.67 -6.40
C ALA A 23 -4.52 5.60 -6.09
N PHE A 24 -4.60 6.07 -4.84
CA PHE A 24 -5.61 7.03 -4.40
C PHE A 24 -4.94 8.24 -3.76
N ASN A 25 -5.53 9.39 -4.03
CA ASN A 25 -5.28 10.59 -3.25
C ASN A 25 -6.34 10.70 -2.17
N VAL A 26 -5.95 10.59 -0.91
CA VAL A 26 -6.89 10.55 0.21
C VAL A 26 -7.04 11.89 0.92
N ARG A 27 -6.18 12.88 0.62
CA ARG A 27 -6.06 14.23 1.21
C ARG A 27 -5.90 14.30 2.74
N THR A 28 -6.56 13.43 3.51
CA THR A 28 -6.42 13.28 4.96
C THR A 28 -6.95 11.90 5.40
N LEU A 29 -6.10 10.87 5.37
CA LEU A 29 -6.46 9.51 5.81
C LEU A 29 -6.94 9.43 7.28
N MET A 30 -6.56 10.37 8.13
CA MET A 30 -6.92 10.31 9.57
C MET A 30 -8.39 10.66 9.85
N GLN A 31 -9.11 11.21 8.87
CA GLN A 31 -10.54 11.43 9.01
C GLN A 31 -11.29 10.11 8.86
N VAL A 32 -12.14 9.76 9.83
CA VAL A 32 -12.93 8.51 9.82
C VAL A 32 -13.72 8.34 8.53
N GLY A 33 -14.33 9.42 8.01
CA GLY A 33 -15.06 9.38 6.74
C GLY A 33 -14.17 9.00 5.54
N GLN A 34 -12.92 9.47 5.51
CA GLN A 34 -11.97 9.12 4.44
C GLN A 34 -11.53 7.65 4.55
N GLN A 35 -11.33 7.13 5.77
CA GLN A 35 -11.01 5.71 5.95
C GLN A 35 -12.14 4.81 5.47
N ILE A 36 -13.39 5.17 5.78
CA ILE A 36 -14.58 4.42 5.33
C ILE A 36 -14.68 4.48 3.80
N GLY A 37 -14.55 5.66 3.20
CA GLY A 37 -14.59 5.84 1.74
C GLY A 37 -13.51 5.06 1.02
N LEU A 38 -12.28 5.09 1.56
CA LEU A 38 -11.17 4.30 1.04
C LEU A 38 -11.44 2.81 1.17
N ALA A 39 -11.91 2.33 2.34
CA ALA A 39 -12.25 0.93 2.55
C ALA A 39 -13.27 0.46 1.49
N MET A 40 -14.40 1.14 1.37
CA MET A 40 -15.42 0.77 0.38
C MET A 40 -14.88 0.75 -1.05
N SER A 41 -14.00 1.69 -1.42
CA SER A 41 -13.37 1.73 -2.74
C SER A 41 -12.45 0.54 -2.97
N LEU A 42 -11.62 0.18 -1.99
CA LEU A 42 -10.71 -0.96 -2.06
C LEU A 42 -11.48 -2.30 -2.15
N GLU A 43 -12.60 -2.44 -1.43
CA GLU A 43 -13.49 -3.62 -1.51
C GLU A 43 -14.08 -3.76 -2.90
N SER A 44 -14.74 -2.70 -3.36
CA SER A 44 -15.52 -2.69 -4.60
C SER A 44 -14.64 -2.99 -5.81
N LEU A 45 -13.41 -2.47 -5.82
CA LEU A 45 -12.44 -2.68 -6.89
C LEU A 45 -11.59 -3.94 -6.71
N ASN A 46 -11.71 -4.61 -5.57
CA ASN A 46 -10.93 -5.79 -5.18
C ASN A 46 -9.42 -5.52 -5.32
N ILE A 47 -8.94 -4.41 -4.74
CA ILE A 47 -7.53 -4.00 -4.78
C ILE A 47 -6.74 -4.78 -3.73
N ASP A 48 -5.54 -5.25 -4.07
CA ASP A 48 -4.66 -5.95 -3.12
C ASP A 48 -3.62 -5.00 -2.50
N VAL A 49 -3.10 -4.06 -3.30
CA VAL A 49 -2.08 -3.10 -2.91
C VAL A 49 -2.48 -1.72 -3.39
N CYS A 50 -2.44 -0.71 -2.52
CA CYS A 50 -2.76 0.64 -2.90
C CYS A 50 -1.74 1.67 -2.41
N CYS A 51 -1.24 2.50 -3.34
CA CYS A 51 -0.47 3.69 -3.00
C CYS A 51 -1.42 4.81 -2.58
N LEU A 52 -1.16 5.43 -1.44
CA LEU A 52 -1.93 6.53 -0.88
C LEU A 52 -1.08 7.80 -0.93
N SER A 53 -1.56 8.86 -1.56
CA SER A 53 -0.94 10.19 -1.53
C SER A 53 -1.72 11.15 -0.64
N GLU A 54 -1.04 12.22 -0.20
CA GLU A 54 -1.60 13.23 0.71
C GLU A 54 -2.08 12.61 2.04
N THR A 55 -1.27 11.69 2.56
CA THR A 55 -1.43 11.18 3.93
C THR A 55 -0.69 12.10 4.92
N ARG A 56 -0.95 11.96 6.21
CA ARG A 56 -0.14 12.65 7.24
C ARG A 56 1.13 11.85 7.48
N ILE A 57 2.28 12.53 7.55
CA ILE A 57 3.54 11.92 7.99
C ILE A 57 3.41 11.58 9.47
N GLN A 58 3.57 10.30 9.82
CA GLN A 58 3.44 9.78 11.19
C GLN A 58 4.74 9.09 11.63
N ASP A 59 4.73 8.40 12.77
CA ASP A 59 5.85 7.53 13.09
C ASP A 59 5.86 6.33 12.13
N SER A 60 7.03 6.04 11.57
CA SER A 60 7.24 5.00 10.55
C SER A 60 6.94 3.57 11.06
N GLY A 61 6.87 3.40 12.39
CA GLY A 61 6.59 2.12 13.04
C GLY A 61 5.10 1.79 13.20
N GLU A 62 4.20 2.74 13.02
CA GLU A 62 2.77 2.51 13.26
C GLU A 62 2.06 1.99 12.01
N VAL A 63 1.45 0.81 12.13
CA VAL A 63 0.57 0.23 11.11
C VAL A 63 -0.87 0.57 11.45
N LEU A 64 -1.50 1.40 10.63
CA LEU A 64 -2.92 1.72 10.75
C LEU A 64 -3.76 0.59 10.13
N GLN A 65 -4.78 0.14 10.85
CA GLN A 65 -5.75 -0.80 10.30
C GLN A 65 -7.01 -0.08 9.81
N ILE A 66 -7.39 -0.33 8.56
CA ILE A 66 -8.66 0.13 8.00
C ILE A 66 -9.60 -1.08 7.93
N ARG A 67 -10.71 -0.97 8.66
CA ARG A 67 -11.76 -1.99 8.70
C ARG A 67 -12.95 -1.54 7.85
N PHE A 68 -13.54 -2.51 7.16
CA PHE A 68 -14.73 -2.28 6.35
C PHE A 68 -15.93 -2.05 7.27
N PRO A 69 -16.84 -1.13 6.91
CA PRO A 69 -18.02 -0.84 7.72
C PRO A 69 -19.05 -1.97 7.72
N TYR A 70 -18.96 -2.94 6.80
CA TYR A 70 -19.93 -4.01 6.67
C TYR A 70 -19.68 -5.13 7.69
N VAL A 71 -20.70 -5.43 8.51
CA VAL A 71 -20.62 -6.39 9.64
C VAL A 71 -20.20 -7.80 9.19
N ALA A 72 -20.50 -8.19 7.95
CA ALA A 72 -20.08 -9.49 7.43
C ALA A 72 -18.70 -9.48 6.75
N SER A 73 -18.16 -8.31 6.41
CA SER A 73 -16.85 -8.21 5.77
C SER A 73 -15.76 -8.34 6.83
N LYS A 74 -15.04 -9.47 6.78
CA LYS A 74 -13.82 -9.70 7.57
C LYS A 74 -12.58 -9.12 6.89
N SER A 75 -12.76 -8.44 5.76
CA SER A 75 -11.64 -7.84 5.04
C SER A 75 -10.99 -6.78 5.94
N LEU A 76 -9.69 -6.59 5.80
CA LEU A 76 -8.93 -5.58 6.54
C LEU A 76 -7.75 -5.15 5.67
N PHE A 77 -7.44 -3.87 5.72
CA PHE A 77 -6.24 -3.34 5.09
C PHE A 77 -5.26 -2.83 6.14
N TYR A 78 -4.00 -3.17 5.95
CA TYR A 78 -2.89 -2.69 6.74
C TYR A 78 -2.25 -1.53 6.00
N VAL A 79 -2.27 -0.36 6.61
CA VAL A 79 -1.73 0.86 6.04
C VAL A 79 -0.43 1.22 6.74
N ARG A 80 0.64 1.28 5.96
CA ARG A 80 1.95 1.78 6.38
C ARG A 80 2.11 3.19 5.84
N LEU A 81 2.44 4.14 6.70
CA LEU A 81 2.62 5.53 6.33
C LEU A 81 4.09 5.89 6.32
N SER A 82 4.46 6.85 5.48
CA SER A 82 5.77 7.47 5.52
C SER A 82 5.96 8.09 6.89
N GLY A 83 7.07 7.76 7.53
CA GLY A 83 7.46 8.39 8.77
C GLY A 83 8.80 9.04 8.69
N ASP A 84 8.82 10.28 9.18
CA ASP A 84 10.01 11.08 9.43
C ASP A 84 9.64 12.07 10.53
N PRO A 85 10.25 11.98 11.73
CA PRO A 85 9.90 12.84 12.86
C PRO A 85 10.05 14.33 12.54
N VAL A 86 11.04 14.69 11.72
CA VAL A 86 11.30 16.08 11.33
C VAL A 86 10.21 16.58 10.38
N ALA A 87 9.86 15.82 9.35
CA ALA A 87 8.84 16.18 8.37
C ALA A 87 7.43 16.12 8.96
N SER A 88 7.17 15.28 9.97
CA SER A 88 5.88 15.28 10.68
C SER A 88 5.55 16.65 11.29
N SER A 89 6.56 17.37 11.80
CA SER A 89 6.42 18.72 12.35
C SER A 89 6.22 19.81 11.29
N SER A 90 6.63 19.56 10.04
CA SER A 90 6.62 20.53 8.95
C SER A 90 5.26 20.67 8.23
N GLY A 91 4.30 19.78 8.53
CA GLY A 91 3.00 19.76 7.87
C GLY A 91 3.02 19.26 6.42
N LEU A 92 4.14 18.69 5.96
CA LEU A 92 4.25 18.10 4.63
C LEU A 92 3.34 16.88 4.47
N ALA A 93 2.84 16.71 3.25
CA ALA A 93 2.08 15.54 2.84
C ALA A 93 3.00 14.33 2.71
N GLY A 94 2.60 13.24 3.36
CA GLY A 94 3.24 11.94 3.28
C GLY A 94 2.59 11.03 2.24
N VAL A 95 3.20 9.87 2.07
CA VAL A 95 2.67 8.76 1.26
C VAL A 95 2.42 7.55 2.13
N GLY A 96 1.53 6.66 1.70
CA GLY A 96 1.28 5.41 2.38
C GLY A 96 1.08 4.25 1.42
N VAL A 97 1.16 3.04 1.94
CA VAL A 97 0.82 1.81 1.22
C VAL A 97 -0.22 1.06 2.04
N ALA A 98 -1.39 0.82 1.44
CA ALA A 98 -2.41 -0.07 1.97
C ALA A 98 -2.25 -1.46 1.36
N LEU A 99 -2.28 -2.49 2.21
CA LEU A 99 -2.10 -3.89 1.84
C LEU A 99 -3.31 -4.68 2.31
N SER A 100 -3.88 -5.50 1.42
CA SER A 100 -4.81 -6.55 1.83
C SER A 100 -4.08 -7.58 2.68
N ALA A 101 -4.80 -8.36 3.50
CA ALA A 101 -4.20 -9.43 4.30
C ALA A 101 -3.37 -10.42 3.46
N ARG A 102 -3.79 -10.69 2.22
CA ARG A 102 -3.05 -11.55 1.28
C ARG A 102 -1.75 -10.89 0.82
N ALA A 103 -1.79 -9.62 0.45
CA ALA A 103 -0.61 -8.89 0.00
C ALA A 103 0.39 -8.70 1.15
N GLU A 104 -0.10 -8.44 2.36
CA GLU A 104 0.74 -8.37 3.56
C GLU A 104 1.48 -9.69 3.80
N ALA A 105 0.78 -10.81 3.83
CA ALA A 105 1.39 -12.13 4.06
C ALA A 105 2.49 -12.46 3.03
N ALA A 106 2.29 -12.06 1.77
CA ALA A 106 3.24 -12.30 0.69
C ALA A 106 4.54 -11.47 0.76
N LEU A 107 4.59 -10.41 1.58
CA LEU A 107 5.80 -9.59 1.77
C LEU A 107 6.72 -10.13 2.87
N VAL A 108 6.23 -11.01 3.74
CA VAL A 108 6.95 -11.52 4.92
C VAL A 108 7.58 -12.91 4.66
N GLU A 109 7.40 -13.48 3.46
CA GLU A 109 7.93 -14.79 3.03
C GLU A 109 9.18 -14.73 2.14
#